data_AF-A0A7V8V6B3-F1
#
_entry.id   AF-A0A7V8V6B3-F1
#
_cell.length_a   1.000
_cell.length_b   1.000
_cell.length_c   1.000
_cell.angle_alpha   90.00
_cell.angle_beta   90.00
_cell.angle_gamma   90.00
#
_symmetry.space_group_name_H-M   'P 1'
#
loop_
_entity.id
_entity.type
_entity.pdbx_description
1 polymer ?
#
loop_
_entity_poly.entity_id
_entity_poly.type
_entity_poly.pdbx_seq_one_letter_code
_entity_poly.pdbx_strand_id
1 'polypeptide(L)'
;MDTEPELELVDERPRQFGLIHLLVLIAVLALASALLAPLFRTMTARQAVFALMILLVDMTVVAATFIFCSMLREKVLSVAGRRVGQTNVGMARSRALGRTATACNFFFMAIVYLANLILAILFAKQDFPWIVIISQVQVGIFTTILFLQLWWDRDFGAIEFFENGMAAVSFKYTPWDQIIVRPCKLYENGVNLHIQSGTKHSGATMMTVFVSQPLKQYLLKHHGEESQFHKKSPG
;
A
#
# COMPACT_ATOMS: atom_id res chain seq x y z
N MET A 1 -22.63 -21.14 24.99
CA MET A 1 -22.49 -19.68 24.78
C MET A 1 -21.05 -19.46 24.41
N ASP A 2 -20.75 -19.53 23.12
CA ASP A 2 -19.38 -19.36 22.63
C ASP A 2 -19.06 -17.88 22.64
N THR A 3 -18.23 -17.48 23.59
CA THR A 3 -17.69 -16.12 23.72
C THR A 3 -17.02 -15.78 22.40
N GLU A 4 -17.53 -14.76 21.69
CA GLU A 4 -16.91 -14.31 20.45
C GLU A 4 -15.46 -13.92 20.74
N PRO A 5 -14.48 -14.36 19.93
CA PRO A 5 -13.12 -13.91 20.12
C PRO A 5 -13.12 -12.38 19.98
N GLU A 6 -12.73 -11.68 21.04
CA GLU A 6 -12.60 -10.22 21.03
C GLU A 6 -11.54 -9.82 20.00
N LEU A 7 -11.99 -9.51 18.79
CA LEU A 7 -11.15 -8.88 17.79
C LEU A 7 -11.09 -7.39 18.10
N GLU A 8 -9.88 -6.84 18.10
CA GLU A 8 -9.67 -5.40 18.18
C GLU A 8 -10.25 -4.74 16.92
N LEU A 9 -11.50 -4.28 17.01
CA LEU A 9 -12.11 -3.47 15.98
C LEU A 9 -11.46 -2.09 15.99
N VAL A 10 -10.72 -1.79 14.93
CA VAL A 10 -10.04 -0.48 14.79
C VAL A 10 -10.89 0.43 13.92
N ASP A 11 -11.36 1.54 14.49
CA ASP A 11 -11.97 2.64 13.74
C ASP A 11 -10.87 3.40 13.00
N GLU A 12 -10.77 3.19 11.69
CA GLU A 12 -9.77 3.85 10.87
C GLU A 12 -10.22 5.24 10.46
N ARG A 13 -9.71 6.25 11.17
CA ARG A 13 -9.86 7.65 10.77
C ARG A 13 -8.68 8.09 9.91
N PRO A 14 -8.90 8.97 8.92
CA PRO A 14 -7.80 9.56 8.17
C PRO A 14 -6.80 10.22 9.12
N ARG A 15 -5.53 9.83 9.03
CA ARG A 15 -4.45 10.40 9.85
C ARG A 15 -4.25 11.87 9.48
N GLN A 16 -4.41 12.74 10.45
CA GLN A 16 -4.13 14.17 10.29
C GLN A 16 -2.61 14.41 10.27
N PHE A 17 -2.16 15.28 9.37
CA PHE A 17 -0.76 15.68 9.28
C PHE A 17 -0.39 16.57 10.46
N GLY A 18 0.18 15.97 11.51
CA GLY A 18 0.61 16.70 12.71
C GLY A 18 1.89 17.53 12.51
N LEU A 19 2.11 18.52 13.39
CA LEU A 19 3.27 19.42 13.37
C LEU A 19 4.62 18.69 13.40
N ILE A 20 4.71 17.57 14.14
CA ILE A 20 5.93 16.75 14.18
C ILE A 20 6.29 16.21 12.79
N HIS A 21 5.30 15.78 12.00
CA HIS A 21 5.53 15.28 10.64
C HIS A 21 6.06 16.40 9.72
N LEU A 22 5.58 17.63 9.90
CA LEU A 22 6.10 18.80 9.18
C LEU A 22 7.56 19.08 9.54
N LEU A 23 7.90 19.03 10.83
CA LEU A 23 9.28 19.23 11.29
C LEU A 23 10.22 18.16 10.74
N VAL A 24 9.81 16.89 10.76
CA VAL A 24 10.59 15.79 10.16
C VAL A 24 10.76 16.01 8.66
N LEU A 25 9.69 16.39 7.95
CA LEU A 25 9.77 16.67 6.51
C LEU A 25 10.75 17.80 6.20
N ILE A 26 10.66 18.92 6.92
CA ILE A 26 11.58 20.06 6.75
C ILE A 26 13.03 19.63 7.01
N ALA A 27 13.28 18.86 8.09
CA ALA A 27 14.61 18.36 8.41
C ALA A 27 15.18 17.45 7.31
N VAL A 28 14.37 16.54 6.76
CA VAL A 28 14.77 15.65 5.66
C VAL A 28 15.06 16.46 4.39
N LEU A 29 14.24 17.45 4.06
CA LEU A 29 14.45 18.33 2.90
C LEU A 29 15.70 19.20 3.05
N ALA A 30 15.96 19.71 4.26
CA ALA A 30 17.17 20.48 4.56
C ALA A 30 18.43 19.60 4.42
N LEU A 31 18.39 18.38 4.94
CA LEU A 31 19.50 17.41 4.80
C LEU A 31 19.74 17.06 3.33
N ALA A 32 18.68 16.73 2.58
CA ALA A 32 18.79 16.44 1.15
C ALA A 32 19.37 17.62 0.36
N SER A 33 18.93 18.85 0.67
CA SER A 33 19.44 20.07 0.06
C SER A 33 20.92 20.29 0.38
N ALA A 34 21.34 20.04 1.63
CA ALA A 34 22.74 20.14 2.03
C ALA A 34 23.63 19.11 1.31
N LEU A 35 23.14 17.88 1.14
CA LEU A 35 23.86 16.81 0.43
C LEU A 35 23.96 17.08 -1.08
N LEU A 36 22.92 17.68 -1.69
CA LEU A 36 22.89 17.98 -3.12
C LEU A 36 23.56 19.32 -3.47
N ALA A 37 23.72 20.25 -2.53
CA ALA A 37 24.28 21.57 -2.78
C ALA A 37 25.69 21.55 -3.44
N PRO A 38 26.65 20.71 -3.02
CA PRO A 38 27.95 20.59 -3.69
C PRO A 38 27.81 20.13 -5.14
N LEU A 39 26.86 19.22 -5.42
CA LEU A 39 26.58 18.72 -6.76
C LEU A 39 26.10 19.88 -7.64
N PHE A 40 25.12 20.66 -7.18
CA PHE A 40 24.60 21.82 -7.92
C PHE A 40 25.67 22.88 -8.21
N ARG A 41 26.65 23.07 -7.32
CA ARG A 41 27.76 24.03 -7.53
C ARG A 41 28.72 23.63 -8.65
N THR A 42 28.80 22.34 -8.97
CA THR A 42 29.69 21.82 -10.02
C THR A 42 28.98 21.59 -11.35
N MET A 43 27.66 21.78 -11.40
CA MET A 43 26.86 21.63 -12.62
C MET A 43 27.05 22.80 -13.57
N THR A 44 27.06 22.49 -14.87
CA THR A 44 26.84 23.51 -15.90
C THR A 44 25.40 24.03 -15.85
N ALA A 45 25.15 25.25 -16.36
CA ALA A 45 23.80 25.82 -16.40
C ALA A 45 22.77 24.88 -17.08
N ARG A 46 23.19 24.16 -18.12
CA ARG A 46 22.34 23.18 -18.82
C ARG A 46 21.95 22.01 -17.91
N GLN A 47 22.91 21.45 -17.17
CA GLN A 47 22.65 20.36 -16.21
C GLN A 47 21.76 20.83 -15.07
N ALA A 48 21.95 22.06 -14.58
CA ALA A 48 21.11 22.64 -13.54
C ALA A 48 19.65 22.77 -14.00
N VAL A 49 19.41 23.21 -15.24
CA VAL A 49 18.07 23.29 -15.83
C VAL A 49 17.43 21.90 -15.95
N PHE A 50 18.18 20.88 -16.38
CA PHE A 50 17.66 19.51 -16.47
C PHE A 50 17.35 18.92 -15.08
N ALA A 51 18.24 19.13 -14.10
CA ALA A 51 18.02 18.72 -12.73
C ALA A 51 16.76 19.37 -12.14
N LEU A 52 16.56 20.67 -12.36
CA LEU A 52 15.37 21.39 -11.90
C LEU A 52 14.09 20.84 -12.55
N MET A 53 14.11 20.57 -13.86
CA MET A 53 12.96 19.96 -14.54
C MET A 53 12.64 18.58 -13.98
N ILE A 54 13.65 17.73 -13.74
CA ILE A 54 13.46 16.41 -13.13
C ILE A 54 12.82 16.56 -11.75
N LEU A 55 13.36 17.44 -10.89
CA LEU A 55 12.81 17.69 -9.56
C LEU A 55 11.36 18.20 -9.60
N LEU A 56 11.00 19.04 -10.58
CA LEU A 56 9.62 19.52 -10.74
C LEU A 56 8.67 18.39 -11.17
N VAL A 57 9.10 17.53 -12.11
CA VAL A 57 8.33 16.34 -12.51
C VAL A 57 8.15 15.42 -11.30
N ASP A 58 9.22 15.19 -10.56
CA ASP A 58 9.24 14.35 -9.37
C ASP A 58 8.26 14.85 -8.29
N MET A 59 8.30 16.14 -7.95
CA MET A 59 7.36 16.75 -7.01
C MET A 59 5.91 16.61 -7.49
N THR A 60 5.68 16.77 -8.80
CA THR A 60 4.34 16.62 -9.40
C THR A 60 3.85 15.18 -9.32
N VAL A 61 4.70 14.21 -9.63
CA VAL A 61 4.38 12.78 -9.57
C VAL A 61 4.09 12.35 -8.14
N VAL A 62 4.91 12.76 -7.18
CA VAL A 62 4.71 12.45 -5.76
C VAL A 62 3.39 13.05 -5.27
N ALA A 63 3.13 14.34 -5.53
CA ALA A 63 1.89 14.99 -5.12
C ALA A 63 0.65 14.35 -5.76
N ALA A 64 0.68 14.10 -7.08
CA ALA A 64 -0.42 13.47 -7.80
C ALA A 64 -0.69 12.05 -7.29
N THR A 65 0.36 11.24 -7.10
CA THR A 65 0.24 9.87 -6.57
C THR A 65 -0.30 9.89 -5.14
N PHE A 66 0.21 10.80 -4.30
CA PHE A 66 -0.25 10.94 -2.92
C PHE A 66 -1.74 11.25 -2.85
N ILE A 67 -2.19 12.26 -3.60
CA ILE A 67 -3.60 12.67 -3.65
C ILE A 67 -4.46 11.53 -4.20
N PHE A 68 -4.08 10.95 -5.35
CA PHE A 68 -4.83 9.89 -6.00
C PHE A 68 -5.00 8.67 -5.10
N CYS A 69 -3.91 8.16 -4.52
CA CYS A 69 -3.96 7.01 -3.62
C CYS A 69 -4.74 7.32 -2.33
N SER A 70 -4.63 8.54 -1.80
CA SER A 70 -5.41 8.96 -0.62
C SER A 70 -6.91 9.02 -0.92
N MET A 71 -7.31 9.56 -2.08
CA MET A 71 -8.71 9.56 -2.52
C MET A 71 -9.26 8.15 -2.72
N LEU A 72 -8.48 7.25 -3.32
CA LEU A 72 -8.87 5.84 -3.44
C LEU A 72 -9.05 5.20 -2.07
N ARG A 73 -8.14 5.50 -1.14
CA ARG A 73 -8.21 4.98 0.22
C ARG A 73 -9.45 5.47 0.96
N GLU A 74 -9.75 6.77 0.89
CA GLU A 74 -10.96 7.35 1.48
C GLU A 74 -12.23 6.70 0.91
N LYS A 75 -12.27 6.44 -0.39
CA LYS A 75 -13.39 5.74 -1.03
C LYS A 75 -13.55 4.30 -0.53
N VAL A 76 -12.46 3.60 -0.22
CA VAL A 76 -12.52 2.27 0.39
C VAL A 76 -13.06 2.38 1.82
N LEU A 77 -12.50 3.29 2.62
CA LEU A 77 -12.85 3.44 4.04
C LEU A 77 -14.30 3.91 4.24
N SER A 78 -14.86 4.69 3.31
CA SER A 78 -16.24 5.17 3.41
C SER A 78 -17.30 4.06 3.33
N VAL A 79 -16.96 2.89 2.75
CA VAL A 79 -17.89 1.77 2.59
C VAL A 79 -17.50 0.53 3.41
N ALA A 80 -16.24 0.42 3.83
CA ALA A 80 -15.70 -0.81 4.40
C ALA A 80 -16.20 -1.13 5.82
N GLY A 81 -16.57 -0.12 6.61
CA GLY A 81 -16.87 -0.28 8.04
C GLY A 81 -15.59 -0.37 8.89
N ARG A 82 -15.70 -0.89 10.12
CA ARG A 82 -14.53 -1.01 11.00
C ARG A 82 -13.59 -2.09 10.53
N ARG A 83 -12.29 -1.91 10.79
CA ARG A 83 -11.28 -2.92 10.47
C ARG A 83 -11.32 -4.03 11.51
N VAL A 84 -11.53 -5.25 11.01
CA VAL A 84 -11.58 -6.51 11.79
C VAL A 84 -10.20 -7.13 11.91
N GLY A 85 -9.35 -6.99 10.87
CA GLY A 85 -8.01 -7.53 10.89
C GLY A 85 -7.21 -7.24 9.63
N GLN A 86 -5.98 -7.76 9.59
CA GLN A 86 -5.11 -7.67 8.42
C GLN A 86 -4.19 -8.88 8.34
N THR A 87 -3.75 -9.20 7.13
CA THR A 87 -2.78 -10.26 6.82
C THR A 87 -1.82 -9.80 5.75
N ASN A 88 -0.62 -10.39 5.70
CA ASN A 88 0.32 -10.20 4.62
C ASN A 88 0.26 -11.38 3.66
N VAL A 89 0.20 -11.10 2.37
CA VAL A 89 0.23 -12.13 1.32
C VAL A 89 1.48 -13.00 1.50
N GLY A 90 1.26 -14.32 1.66
CA GLY A 90 2.33 -15.31 1.71
C GLY A 90 3.08 -15.45 3.04
N MET A 91 2.76 -14.69 4.10
CA MET A 91 3.40 -14.86 5.40
C MET A 91 2.41 -14.80 6.57
N ALA A 92 2.30 -15.92 7.29
CA ALA A 92 1.70 -15.97 8.63
C ALA A 92 2.61 -15.36 9.72
N ARG A 93 3.67 -14.62 9.32
CA ARG A 93 4.69 -14.11 10.25
C ARG A 93 4.28 -12.77 10.84
N SER A 94 4.86 -12.46 12.00
CA SER A 94 4.52 -11.32 12.84
C SER A 94 4.44 -10.00 12.06
N ARG A 95 3.51 -9.13 12.47
CA ARG A 95 3.34 -7.76 11.96
C ARG A 95 4.65 -6.95 11.95
N ALA A 96 5.51 -7.19 12.94
CA ALA A 96 6.81 -6.54 13.01
C ALA A 96 7.69 -6.84 11.78
N LEU A 97 7.67 -8.07 11.27
CA LEU A 97 8.47 -8.45 10.08
C LEU A 97 7.93 -7.81 8.80
N GLY A 98 6.60 -7.77 8.62
CA GLY A 98 5.96 -7.09 7.49
C GLY A 98 6.31 -5.61 7.45
N ARG A 99 6.25 -4.95 8.62
CA ARG A 99 6.61 -3.54 8.75
C ARG A 99 8.08 -3.27 8.49
N THR A 100 8.98 -4.10 9.03
CA THR A 100 10.42 -3.99 8.75
C THR A 100 10.72 -4.19 7.27
N ALA A 101 10.12 -5.19 6.62
CA ALA A 101 10.29 -5.42 5.19
C ALA A 101 9.80 -4.21 4.35
N THR A 102 8.66 -3.64 4.71
CA THR A 102 8.11 -2.44 4.05
C THR A 102 9.04 -1.24 4.22
N ALA A 103 9.56 -1.03 5.43
CA ALA A 103 10.53 0.03 5.71
C ALA A 103 11.85 -0.17 4.95
N CYS A 104 12.41 -1.39 4.93
CA CYS A 104 13.61 -1.72 4.18
C CYS A 104 13.40 -1.49 2.67
N ASN A 105 12.27 -1.91 2.11
CA ASN A 105 11.93 -1.66 0.70
C ASN A 105 11.80 -0.17 0.41
N PHE A 106 11.17 0.61 1.31
CA PHE A 106 11.09 2.06 1.17
C PHE A 106 12.49 2.70 1.15
N PHE A 107 13.37 2.34 2.09
CA PHE A 107 14.75 2.86 2.13
C PHE A 107 15.54 2.46 0.89
N PHE A 108 15.43 1.21 0.44
CA PHE A 108 16.07 0.75 -0.78
C PHE A 108 15.60 1.55 -2.00
N MET A 109 14.29 1.73 -2.17
CA MET A 109 13.72 2.51 -3.28
C MET A 109 14.13 3.99 -3.21
N ALA A 110 14.21 4.57 -2.01
CA ALA A 110 14.71 5.94 -1.84
C ALA A 110 16.19 6.09 -2.25
N ILE A 111 17.03 5.10 -1.98
CA ILE A 111 18.43 5.06 -2.44
C ILE A 111 18.49 4.94 -3.96
N VAL A 112 17.72 4.02 -4.55
CA VAL A 112 17.63 3.85 -6.01
C VAL A 112 17.16 5.14 -6.69
N TYR A 113 16.17 5.81 -6.10
CA TYR A 113 15.66 7.09 -6.57
C TYR A 113 16.75 8.18 -6.58
N LEU A 114 17.50 8.32 -5.49
CA LEU A 114 18.61 9.28 -5.41
C LEU A 114 19.73 8.94 -6.41
N ALA A 115 20.06 7.66 -6.56
CA ALA A 115 21.06 7.19 -7.51
C ALA A 115 20.63 7.49 -8.96
N ASN A 116 19.37 7.25 -9.31
CA ASN A 116 18.82 7.59 -10.62
C ASN A 116 18.88 9.10 -10.90
N LEU A 117 18.57 9.94 -9.92
CA LEU A 117 18.71 11.39 -10.06
C LEU A 117 20.16 11.80 -10.35
N ILE A 118 21.13 11.25 -9.60
CA ILE A 118 22.55 11.51 -9.82
C ILE A 118 22.99 11.04 -11.22
N LEU A 119 22.58 9.84 -11.64
CA LEU A 119 22.86 9.34 -12.98
C LEU A 119 22.23 10.23 -14.05
N ALA A 120 21.01 10.72 -13.86
CA ALA A 120 20.35 11.65 -14.78
C ALA A 120 21.20 12.90 -15.01
N ILE A 121 21.72 13.47 -13.92
CA ILE A 121 22.58 14.67 -13.93
C ILE A 121 23.91 14.40 -14.65
N LEU A 122 24.49 13.20 -14.47
CA LEU A 122 25.75 12.82 -15.11
C LEU A 122 25.57 12.57 -16.62
N PHE A 123 24.48 11.93 -17.03
CA PHE A 123 24.17 11.66 -18.45
C PHE A 123 23.61 12.87 -19.21
N ALA A 124 23.06 13.86 -18.50
CA ALA A 124 22.53 15.12 -19.02
C ALA A 124 23.55 16.02 -19.78
N LYS A 125 24.80 15.59 -19.97
CA LYS A 125 25.84 16.38 -20.63
C LYS A 125 25.58 16.57 -22.14
N GLN A 126 25.02 15.57 -22.82
CA GLN A 126 24.89 15.58 -24.27
C GLN A 126 23.45 15.83 -24.71
N ASP A 127 22.49 15.03 -24.20
CA ASP A 127 21.08 15.07 -24.57
C ASP A 127 20.16 15.04 -23.35
N PHE A 128 18.87 15.33 -23.59
CA PHE A 128 17.86 15.27 -22.54
C PHE A 128 17.57 13.81 -22.14
N PRO A 129 17.70 13.44 -20.85
CA PRO A 129 17.70 12.05 -20.41
C PRO A 129 16.28 11.48 -20.25
N TRP A 130 15.50 11.38 -21.34
CA TRP A 130 14.10 10.91 -21.34
C TRP A 130 13.90 9.57 -20.63
N ILE A 131 14.77 8.59 -20.90
CA ILE A 131 14.70 7.26 -20.28
C ILE A 131 14.84 7.35 -18.76
N VAL A 132 15.71 8.25 -18.28
CA VAL A 132 15.92 8.44 -16.85
C VAL A 132 14.72 9.12 -16.20
N ILE A 133 14.05 10.04 -16.90
CA ILE A 133 12.80 10.64 -16.42
C ILE A 133 11.70 9.60 -16.29
N ILE A 134 11.52 8.74 -17.30
CA ILE A 134 10.50 7.67 -17.23
C ILE A 134 10.79 6.75 -16.04
N SER A 135 12.06 6.37 -15.83
CA SER A 135 12.48 5.59 -14.67
C SER A 135 12.20 6.33 -13.36
N GLN A 136 12.51 7.62 -13.26
CA GLN A 136 12.23 8.44 -12.08
C GLN A 136 10.75 8.52 -11.76
N VAL A 137 9.89 8.71 -12.78
CA VAL A 137 8.43 8.71 -12.61
C VAL A 137 7.97 7.38 -12.01
N GLN A 138 8.44 6.25 -12.54
CA GLN A 138 8.09 4.92 -12.03
C GLN A 138 8.54 4.73 -10.58
N VAL A 139 9.81 5.00 -10.28
CA VAL A 139 10.36 4.86 -8.92
C VAL A 139 9.68 5.83 -7.95
N GLY A 140 9.35 7.05 -8.38
CA GLY A 140 8.60 8.04 -7.61
C GLY A 140 7.20 7.55 -7.24
N ILE A 141 6.46 6.96 -8.19
CA ILE A 141 5.15 6.34 -7.92
C ILE A 141 5.30 5.22 -6.88
N PHE A 142 6.22 4.27 -7.10
CA PHE A 142 6.42 3.14 -6.18
C PHE A 142 6.84 3.59 -4.77
N THR A 143 7.77 4.53 -4.68
CA THR A 143 8.27 5.07 -3.41
C THR A 143 7.14 5.78 -2.65
N THR A 144 6.31 6.54 -3.35
CA THR A 144 5.14 7.21 -2.75
C THR A 144 4.12 6.20 -2.24
N ILE A 145 3.85 5.12 -2.99
CA ILE A 145 2.94 4.05 -2.53
C ILE A 145 3.48 3.36 -1.28
N LEU A 146 4.78 3.05 -1.23
CA LEU A 146 5.43 2.47 -0.04
C LEU A 146 5.36 3.40 1.17
N PHE A 147 5.61 4.70 0.95
CA PHE A 147 5.47 5.72 1.98
C PHE A 147 4.03 5.76 2.52
N LEU A 148 3.03 5.75 1.63
CA LEU A 148 1.62 5.76 2.03
C LEU A 148 1.22 4.50 2.82
N GLN A 149 1.74 3.33 2.46
CA GLN A 149 1.53 2.11 3.25
C GLN A 149 2.07 2.26 4.67
N LEU A 150 3.31 2.77 4.83
CA LEU A 150 3.86 3.07 6.15
C LEU A 150 3.06 4.15 6.89
N TRP A 151 2.61 5.18 6.18
CA TRP A 151 1.79 6.26 6.72
C TRP A 151 0.47 5.75 7.27
N TRP A 152 -0.17 4.80 6.58
CA TRP A 152 -1.40 4.14 7.01
C TRP A 152 -1.17 2.96 7.96
N ASP A 153 0.06 2.75 8.42
CA ASP A 153 0.44 1.65 9.33
C ASP A 153 0.09 0.26 8.75
N ARG A 154 0.32 0.13 7.44
CA ARG A 154 0.10 -1.05 6.61
C ARG A 154 1.41 -1.64 6.12
N ASP A 155 1.38 -2.96 6.00
CA ASP A 155 2.47 -3.73 5.46
C ASP A 155 2.31 -3.86 3.93
N PHE A 156 3.43 -3.99 3.23
CA PHE A 156 3.44 -4.19 1.79
C PHE A 156 2.68 -5.44 1.40
N GLY A 157 1.69 -5.28 0.50
CA GLY A 157 0.84 -6.39 0.07
C GLY A 157 -0.14 -6.87 1.14
N ALA A 158 -0.43 -6.05 2.16
CA ALA A 158 -1.44 -6.38 3.14
C ALA A 158 -2.83 -6.53 2.49
N ILE A 159 -3.56 -7.52 2.98
CA ILE A 159 -5.00 -7.68 2.77
C ILE A 159 -5.66 -7.32 4.09
N GLU A 160 -6.64 -6.45 3.99
CA GLU A 160 -7.33 -5.88 5.13
C GLU A 160 -8.75 -6.42 5.15
N PHE A 161 -9.20 -6.83 6.33
CA PHE A 161 -10.56 -7.33 6.54
C PHE A 161 -11.34 -6.29 7.33
N PHE A 162 -12.52 -5.97 6.82
CA PHE A 162 -13.45 -5.04 7.42
C PHE A 162 -14.81 -5.71 7.60
N GLU A 163 -15.70 -5.04 8.33
CA GLU A 163 -17.05 -5.53 8.58
C GLU A 163 -17.84 -5.78 7.28
N ASN A 164 -17.70 -4.91 6.28
CA ASN A 164 -18.50 -5.00 5.05
C ASN A 164 -17.78 -5.69 3.87
N GLY A 165 -16.47 -5.93 3.97
CA GLY A 165 -15.69 -6.58 2.92
C GLY A 165 -14.21 -6.68 3.24
N MET A 166 -13.41 -6.86 2.20
CA MET A 166 -11.95 -6.82 2.30
C MET A 166 -11.36 -5.77 1.35
N ALA A 167 -10.19 -5.24 1.68
CA ALA A 167 -9.39 -4.44 0.75
C ALA A 167 -8.08 -5.15 0.44
N ALA A 168 -7.83 -5.40 -0.85
CA ALA A 168 -6.53 -5.88 -1.33
C ALA A 168 -5.64 -4.68 -1.68
N VAL A 169 -4.39 -4.71 -1.21
CA VAL A 169 -3.36 -3.67 -1.49
C VAL A 169 -3.85 -2.27 -1.11
N SER A 170 -4.69 -2.17 -0.07
CA SER A 170 -5.24 -0.93 0.48
C SER A 170 -6.15 -0.07 -0.43
N PHE A 171 -6.27 -0.38 -1.73
CA PHE A 171 -6.99 0.44 -2.72
C PHE A 171 -8.19 -0.24 -3.37
N LYS A 172 -8.21 -1.58 -3.40
CA LYS A 172 -9.28 -2.34 -4.07
C LYS A 172 -10.19 -2.99 -3.06
N TYR A 173 -11.37 -2.41 -2.88
CA TYR A 173 -12.42 -2.96 -2.02
C TYR A 173 -13.20 -4.05 -2.75
N THR A 174 -13.44 -5.17 -2.05
CA THR A 174 -14.30 -6.26 -2.48
C THR A 174 -15.29 -6.56 -1.35
N PRO A 175 -16.60 -6.39 -1.56
CA PRO A 175 -17.60 -6.67 -0.55
C PRO A 175 -17.76 -8.18 -0.29
N TRP A 176 -18.25 -8.54 0.90
CA TRP A 176 -18.35 -9.94 1.34
C TRP A 176 -19.30 -10.81 0.50
N ASP A 177 -20.30 -10.21 -0.14
CA ASP A 177 -21.22 -10.90 -1.06
C ASP A 177 -20.52 -11.48 -2.31
N GLN A 178 -19.33 -10.97 -2.65
CA GLN A 178 -18.51 -11.44 -3.76
C GLN A 178 -17.43 -12.43 -3.34
N ILE A 179 -17.34 -12.77 -2.04
CA ILE A 179 -16.24 -13.57 -1.49
C ILE A 179 -16.82 -14.77 -0.78
N ILE A 180 -16.40 -15.97 -1.18
CA ILE A 180 -16.68 -17.20 -0.44
C ILE A 180 -15.43 -17.57 0.35
N VAL A 181 -15.58 -17.64 1.68
CA VAL A 181 -14.51 -17.98 2.60
C VAL A 181 -14.55 -19.48 2.90
N ARG A 182 -13.42 -20.16 2.67
CA ARG A 182 -13.25 -21.60 2.97
C ARG A 182 -11.99 -21.86 3.79
N PRO A 183 -11.98 -22.89 4.65
CA PRO A 183 -10.75 -23.30 5.31
C PRO A 183 -9.76 -23.84 4.26
N CYS A 184 -8.47 -23.49 4.41
CA CYS A 184 -7.42 -24.10 3.59
C CYS A 184 -7.08 -25.49 4.15
N LYS A 185 -7.15 -26.53 3.31
CA LYS A 185 -6.79 -27.90 3.73
C LYS A 185 -5.28 -28.12 3.84
N LEU A 186 -4.48 -27.31 3.15
CA LEU A 186 -3.03 -27.44 3.08
C LEU A 186 -2.31 -26.76 4.26
N TYR A 187 -2.93 -25.73 4.83
CA TYR A 187 -2.30 -24.91 5.86
C TYR A 187 -3.28 -24.63 7.00
N GLU A 188 -2.86 -24.93 8.22
CA GLU A 188 -3.69 -24.79 9.42
C GLU A 188 -4.17 -23.35 9.63
N ASN A 189 -3.32 -22.35 9.41
CA ASN A 189 -3.68 -20.93 9.52
C ASN A 189 -4.18 -20.31 8.20
N GLY A 190 -4.40 -21.14 7.18
CA GLY A 190 -4.79 -20.72 5.85
C GLY A 190 -6.31 -20.60 5.69
N VAL A 191 -6.73 -19.55 5.00
CA VAL A 191 -8.10 -19.33 4.54
C VAL A 191 -8.07 -19.12 3.04
N ASN A 192 -8.92 -19.83 2.31
CA ASN A 192 -9.09 -19.67 0.88
C ASN A 192 -10.23 -18.67 0.62
N LEU A 193 -9.92 -17.60 -0.09
CA LEU A 193 -10.87 -16.59 -0.52
C LEU A 193 -11.16 -16.83 -2.00
N HIS A 194 -12.40 -17.21 -2.30
CA HIS A 194 -12.89 -17.33 -3.66
C HIS A 194 -13.61 -16.03 -4.02
N ILE A 195 -12.93 -15.18 -4.79
CA ILE A 195 -13.42 -13.86 -5.19
C ILE A 195 -14.12 -14.01 -6.55
N GLN A 196 -15.43 -13.81 -6.55
CA GLN A 196 -16.22 -13.72 -7.76
C GLN A 196 -15.96 -12.37 -8.44
N SER A 197 -15.85 -12.37 -9.77
CA SER A 197 -15.70 -11.10 -10.46
C SER A 197 -17.03 -10.35 -10.51
N GLY A 198 -17.02 -9.07 -10.15
CA GLY A 198 -18.14 -8.16 -10.39
C GLY A 198 -18.40 -7.88 -11.88
N THR A 199 -17.50 -8.31 -12.77
CA THR A 199 -17.65 -8.16 -14.22
C THR A 199 -17.86 -9.53 -14.87
N LYS A 200 -18.83 -9.63 -15.80
CA LYS A 200 -19.19 -10.89 -16.49
C LYS A 200 -18.02 -11.57 -17.24
N HIS A 201 -16.88 -10.93 -17.42
CA HIS A 201 -15.80 -11.38 -18.31
C HIS A 201 -14.50 -11.73 -17.57
N SER A 202 -14.45 -11.57 -16.25
CA SER A 202 -13.28 -11.97 -15.46
C SER A 202 -13.61 -13.24 -14.67
N GLY A 203 -12.73 -14.23 -14.78
CA GLY A 203 -12.87 -15.49 -14.03
C GLY A 203 -12.82 -15.27 -12.51
N ALA A 204 -13.36 -16.22 -11.76
CA ALA A 204 -13.22 -16.23 -10.31
C ALA A 204 -11.73 -16.38 -9.93
N THR A 205 -11.28 -15.57 -8.98
CA THR A 205 -9.91 -15.62 -8.47
C THR A 205 -9.90 -16.33 -7.13
N MET A 206 -9.04 -17.34 -6.96
CA MET A 206 -8.82 -17.99 -5.68
C MET A 206 -7.51 -17.47 -5.08
N MET A 207 -7.56 -17.05 -3.83
CA MET A 207 -6.39 -16.58 -3.10
C MET A 207 -6.32 -17.24 -1.72
N THR A 208 -5.18 -17.81 -1.38
CA THR A 208 -4.92 -18.34 -0.04
C THR A 208 -4.26 -17.26 0.81
N VAL A 209 -4.88 -16.92 1.93
CA VAL A 209 -4.39 -15.94 2.89
C VAL A 209 -4.08 -16.61 4.22
N PHE A 210 -3.05 -16.12 4.91
CA PHE A 210 -2.64 -16.65 6.22
C PHE A 210 -3.05 -15.69 7.31
N VAL A 211 -4.06 -16.04 8.10
CA VAL A 211 -4.61 -15.16 9.13
C VAL A 211 -4.31 -15.69 10.53
N SER A 212 -4.40 -14.84 11.55
CA SER A 212 -4.35 -15.30 12.93
C SER A 212 -5.53 -16.25 13.22
N GLN A 213 -5.37 -17.16 14.18
CA GLN A 213 -6.43 -18.11 14.55
C GLN A 213 -7.75 -17.41 14.95
N PRO A 214 -7.75 -16.32 15.75
CA PRO A 214 -8.99 -15.58 16.06
C PRO A 214 -9.67 -15.02 14.81
N LEU A 215 -8.89 -14.45 13.89
CA LEU A 215 -9.42 -13.90 12.63
C LEU A 215 -9.94 -15.01 11.71
N LYS A 216 -9.26 -16.16 11.65
CA LYS A 216 -9.75 -17.35 10.92
C LYS A 216 -11.13 -17.77 11.41
N GLN A 217 -11.28 -17.93 12.72
CA GLN A 217 -12.54 -18.36 13.34
C GLN A 217 -13.66 -17.36 13.03
N TYR A 218 -13.39 -16.06 13.17
CA TYR A 218 -14.34 -15.02 12.81
C TYR A 218 -14.76 -15.08 11.34
N LEU A 219 -13.79 -15.14 10.42
CA LEU A 219 -14.07 -15.17 8.98
C LEU A 219 -14.89 -16.41 8.58
N LEU A 220 -14.58 -17.58 9.13
CA LEU A 220 -15.32 -18.81 8.85
C LEU A 220 -16.73 -18.78 9.47
N LYS A 221 -16.89 -18.26 10.69
CA LYS A 221 -18.19 -18.15 11.36
C LYS A 221 -19.14 -17.18 10.63
N HIS A 222 -18.65 -15.99 10.26
CA HIS A 222 -19.50 -14.92 9.72
C HIS A 222 -19.60 -14.91 8.19
N HIS A 223 -18.59 -15.39 7.49
CA HIS A 223 -18.50 -15.32 6.02
C HIS A 223 -18.19 -16.67 5.35
N GLY A 224 -18.20 -17.76 6.13
CA GLY A 224 -18.08 -19.11 5.62
C GLY A 224 -19.22 -19.49 4.67
N GLU A 225 -18.97 -20.51 3.85
CA GLU A 225 -19.90 -21.00 2.84
C GLU A 225 -21.29 -21.33 3.42
N GLU A 226 -21.35 -21.96 4.60
CA GLU A 226 -22.61 -22.30 5.28
C GLU A 226 -23.44 -21.07 5.68
N SER A 227 -22.78 -19.99 6.09
CA SER A 227 -23.43 -18.74 6.50
C SER A 227 -24.03 -17.97 5.32
N GLN A 228 -23.52 -18.18 4.09
CA GLN A 228 -24.06 -17.53 2.88
C GLN A 228 -25.27 -18.26 2.29
N PHE A 229 -25.42 -19.56 2.50
CA PHE A 229 -26.61 -20.31 2.08
C PHE A 229 -27.87 -19.86 2.82
N HIS A 230 -27.76 -19.48 4.10
CA HIS A 230 -28.92 -18.96 4.85
C HIS A 230 -29.39 -17.56 4.41
N LYS A 231 -28.51 -16.71 3.86
CA LYS A 231 -28.91 -15.39 3.33
C LYS A 231 -29.64 -15.45 1.98
N LYS A 232 -29.52 -16.55 1.23
CA LYS A 232 -30.17 -16.73 -0.08
C LYS A 232 -31.55 -17.41 -0.01
N SER A 233 -32.08 -17.69 1.19
CA SER A 233 -33.48 -18.07 1.38
C SER A 233 -34.30 -16.93 2.00
N PRO A 234 -34.75 -15.94 1.22
CA PRO A 234 -36.02 -15.28 1.46
C PRO A 234 -37.07 -15.94 0.56
N GLY A 235 -37.95 -16.73 1.17
CA GLY A 235 -39.29 -16.95 0.64
C GLY A 235 -40.17 -15.76 1.04
#